data_AF-A0A1J7JXY7-F1
#
_entry.id   AF-A0A1J7JXY7-F1
#
_cell.length_a   1.000
_cell.length_b   1.000
_cell.length_c   1.000
_cell.angle_alpha   90.00
_cell.angle_beta   90.00
_cell.angle_gamma   90.00
#
_symmetry.space_group_name_H-M   'P 1'
#
loop_
_entity.id
_entity.type
_entity.pdbx_description
1 polymer ?
#
loop_
_entity_poly.entity_id
_entity_poly.type
_entity_poly.pdbx_seq_one_letter_code
_entity_poly.pdbx_strand_id
1 'polypeptide(L)'
;MEHLSNASMLEASSMEPVALNIGGKMVYTTVGSLVDRSGYFTSLFSGRWSIKNQEDGSIFIDADPKVFAHILSYLRHGIFPLCYDPETGHDHKLYAEILAEAKYYQVPKLEVWLTNRCYSKAVNLMITTSRAVPWEEKIACLETFTDDETVSFEQAGVLTEPKFQCKNFLWTKHTSICNNCGGSSQDDIPTECLIGEVQMTLWRKIVRKTGVQEGWCSDSGKEFEEYWKGLVRSGA
;
A
#
# COMPACT_ATOMS: atom_id res chain seq x y z
N MET A 1 -7.25 -32.99 47.34
CA MET A 1 -8.19 -32.07 46.67
C MET A 1 -7.34 -30.87 46.28
N GLU A 2 -6.74 -30.94 45.10
CA GLU A 2 -5.70 -30.01 44.67
C GLU A 2 -6.31 -28.64 44.37
N HIS A 3 -5.81 -27.62 45.07
CA HIS A 3 -6.09 -26.23 44.77
C HIS A 3 -5.37 -25.86 43.47
N LEU A 4 -6.05 -26.06 42.33
CA LEU A 4 -5.63 -25.46 41.08
C LEU A 4 -5.79 -23.95 41.21
N SER A 5 -4.66 -23.23 41.07
CA SER A 5 -4.63 -21.77 41.09
C SER A 5 -5.49 -21.18 39.97
N ASN A 6 -6.04 -19.98 40.16
CA ASN A 6 -6.78 -19.25 39.12
C ASN A 6 -5.97 -19.06 37.83
N ALA A 7 -4.63 -19.02 37.92
CA ALA A 7 -3.73 -18.93 36.76
C ALA A 7 -3.79 -20.20 35.88
N SER A 8 -3.78 -21.39 36.48
CA SER A 8 -3.91 -22.66 35.73
C SER A 8 -5.29 -22.87 35.08
N MET A 9 -6.34 -22.26 35.64
CA MET A 9 -7.70 -22.31 35.09
C MET A 9 -7.86 -21.38 33.87
N LEU A 10 -7.18 -20.24 33.87
CA LEU A 10 -7.12 -19.31 32.74
C LEU A 10 -6.31 -19.87 31.56
N GLU A 11 -5.21 -20.61 31.83
CA GLU A 11 -4.42 -21.24 30.76
C GLU A 11 -5.19 -22.31 30.00
N ALA A 12 -5.93 -23.19 30.70
CA ALA A 12 -6.76 -24.22 30.06
C ALA A 12 -7.97 -23.63 29.30
N SER A 13 -8.55 -22.54 29.80
CA SER A 13 -9.69 -21.84 29.17
C SER A 13 -9.27 -20.93 28.00
N SER A 14 -7.98 -20.56 27.90
CA SER A 14 -7.49 -19.60 26.89
C SER A 14 -7.61 -20.07 25.44
N MET A 15 -7.68 -21.39 25.20
CA MET A 15 -7.80 -22.00 23.87
C MET A 15 -9.25 -22.37 23.54
N GLU A 16 -10.17 -22.34 24.49
CA GLU A 16 -11.57 -22.69 24.24
C GLU A 16 -12.26 -21.61 23.40
N PRO A 17 -13.05 -22.00 22.38
CA PRO A 17 -13.83 -21.05 21.62
C PRO A 17 -14.87 -20.33 22.50
N VAL A 18 -14.86 -19.01 22.44
CA VAL A 18 -15.89 -18.12 22.99
C VAL A 18 -16.72 -17.52 21.86
N ALA A 19 -18.04 -17.47 22.07
CA ALA A 19 -18.97 -16.84 21.17
C ALA A 19 -19.17 -15.37 21.57
N LEU A 20 -18.97 -14.44 20.64
CA LEU A 20 -19.18 -13.02 20.82
C LEU A 20 -20.30 -12.53 19.90
N ASN A 21 -21.24 -11.77 20.45
CA ASN A 21 -22.27 -11.06 19.70
C ASN A 21 -21.84 -9.60 19.54
N ILE A 22 -21.29 -9.24 18.39
CA ILE A 22 -20.81 -7.89 18.08
C ILE A 22 -21.91 -7.11 17.39
N GLY A 23 -22.63 -6.25 18.12
CA GLY A 23 -23.70 -5.42 17.53
C GLY A 23 -24.75 -6.21 16.74
N GLY A 24 -25.03 -7.46 17.12
CA GLY A 24 -25.96 -8.36 16.42
C GLY A 24 -25.30 -9.39 15.49
N LYS A 25 -23.98 -9.31 15.26
CA LYS A 25 -23.23 -10.28 14.45
C LYS A 25 -22.47 -11.27 15.34
N MET A 26 -22.77 -12.55 15.17
CA MET A 26 -22.05 -13.61 15.87
C MET A 26 -20.67 -13.86 15.26
N VAL A 27 -19.66 -13.90 16.13
CA VAL A 27 -18.28 -14.30 15.80
C VAL A 27 -17.75 -15.24 16.88
N TYR A 28 -16.82 -16.11 16.49
CA TYR A 28 -16.18 -17.07 17.39
C TYR A 28 -14.68 -16.81 17.41
N THR A 29 -14.08 -16.82 18.59
CA THR A 29 -12.65 -16.60 18.81
C THR A 29 -12.21 -17.34 20.07
N THR A 30 -10.96 -17.24 20.50
CA THR A 30 -10.53 -17.75 21.82
C THR A 30 -10.28 -16.60 22.79
N VAL A 31 -10.40 -16.88 24.09
CA VAL A 31 -10.07 -15.89 25.15
C VAL A 31 -8.61 -15.45 25.03
N GLY A 32 -7.70 -16.40 24.75
CA GLY A 32 -6.28 -16.13 24.57
C GLY A 32 -6.01 -15.07 23.50
N SER A 33 -6.66 -15.17 22.33
CA SER A 33 -6.51 -14.15 21.28
C SER A 33 -7.01 -12.78 21.72
N LEU A 34 -8.06 -12.69 22.54
CA LEU A 34 -8.62 -11.41 22.98
C LEU A 34 -7.72 -10.74 24.03
N VAL A 35 -7.20 -11.49 25.00
CA VAL A 35 -6.49 -10.93 26.16
C VAL A 35 -5.01 -10.61 25.89
N ASP A 36 -4.40 -11.20 24.86
CA ASP A 36 -2.96 -11.07 24.59
C ASP A 36 -2.53 -9.63 24.28
N ARG A 37 -3.39 -8.87 23.58
CA ARG A 37 -3.06 -7.54 23.05
C ARG A 37 -4.01 -6.42 23.52
N SER A 38 -4.97 -6.72 24.39
CA SER A 38 -6.00 -5.77 24.83
C SER A 38 -6.17 -5.77 26.34
N GLY A 39 -5.91 -4.62 26.97
CA GLY A 39 -6.14 -4.43 28.40
C GLY A 39 -7.62 -4.48 28.80
N TYR A 40 -8.51 -4.08 27.88
CA TYR A 40 -9.95 -4.19 28.05
C TYR A 40 -10.38 -5.65 28.16
N PHE A 41 -9.98 -6.50 27.19
CA PHE A 41 -10.36 -7.91 27.21
C PHE A 41 -9.67 -8.66 28.35
N THR A 42 -8.42 -8.33 28.69
CA THR A 42 -7.78 -8.86 29.91
C THR A 42 -8.64 -8.57 31.14
N SER A 43 -9.17 -7.34 31.27
CA SER A 43 -10.03 -6.95 32.38
C SER A 43 -11.39 -7.65 32.33
N LEU A 44 -12.00 -7.72 31.15
CA LEU A 44 -13.28 -8.39 30.91
C LEU A 44 -13.22 -9.86 31.36
N PHE A 45 -12.22 -10.61 30.90
CA PHE A 45 -12.05 -12.03 31.22
C PHE A 45 -11.31 -12.31 32.53
N SER A 46 -10.94 -11.27 33.31
CA SER A 46 -10.31 -11.44 34.63
C SER A 46 -11.26 -11.94 35.72
N GLY A 47 -12.57 -12.05 35.42
CA GLY A 47 -13.62 -12.36 36.40
C GLY A 47 -13.97 -11.20 37.34
N ARG A 48 -13.32 -10.03 37.17
CA ARG A 48 -13.64 -8.82 37.95
C ARG A 48 -14.93 -8.14 37.51
N TRP A 49 -15.39 -8.40 36.29
CA TRP A 49 -16.61 -7.82 35.73
C TRP A 49 -17.72 -8.85 35.70
N SER A 50 -18.91 -8.45 36.15
CA SER A 50 -20.14 -9.24 35.99
C SER A 50 -20.59 -9.15 34.53
N ILE A 51 -20.05 -10.04 33.67
CA ILE A 51 -20.55 -10.17 32.30
C ILE A 51 -21.87 -10.93 32.35
N LYS A 52 -22.95 -10.28 31.91
CA LYS A 52 -24.20 -10.99 31.64
C LYS A 52 -24.06 -11.67 30.29
N ASN A 53 -23.88 -12.98 30.31
CA ASN A 53 -24.00 -13.78 29.09
C ASN A 53 -25.45 -13.69 28.59
N GLN A 54 -25.60 -13.78 27.28
CA GLN A 54 -26.90 -13.94 26.64
C GLN A 54 -27.46 -15.34 26.95
N GLU A 55 -28.74 -15.56 26.63
CA GLU A 55 -29.41 -16.86 26.86
C GLU A 55 -28.69 -18.03 26.17
N ASP A 56 -28.04 -17.76 25.03
CA ASP A 56 -27.25 -18.72 24.26
C ASP A 56 -25.80 -18.90 24.76
N GLY A 57 -25.43 -18.21 25.85
CA GLY A 57 -24.08 -18.23 26.43
C GLY A 57 -23.07 -17.29 25.77
N SER A 58 -23.47 -16.51 24.76
CA SER A 58 -22.58 -15.55 24.10
C SER A 58 -22.36 -14.27 24.90
N ILE A 59 -21.24 -13.59 24.64
CA ILE A 59 -20.90 -12.30 25.26
C ILE A 59 -21.25 -11.18 24.28
N PHE A 60 -22.12 -10.26 24.72
CA PHE A 60 -22.47 -9.10 23.92
C PHE A 60 -21.37 -8.02 23.96
N ILE A 61 -21.02 -7.51 22.79
CA ILE A 61 -20.11 -6.38 22.60
C ILE A 61 -20.86 -5.33 21.78
N ASP A 62 -21.02 -4.15 22.38
CA ASP A 62 -21.68 -3.01 21.76
C ASP A 62 -20.69 -2.26 20.84
N ALA A 63 -20.51 -2.79 19.61
CA ALA A 63 -19.65 -2.18 18.60
C ALA A 63 -20.15 -2.47 17.19
N ASP A 64 -19.67 -1.67 16.22
CA ASP A 64 -19.91 -1.94 14.80
C ASP A 64 -19.15 -3.21 14.37
N PRO A 65 -19.85 -4.25 13.90
CA PRO A 65 -19.20 -5.49 13.48
C PRO A 65 -18.18 -5.35 12.35
N LYS A 66 -18.28 -4.29 11.51
CA LYS A 66 -17.33 -4.04 10.42
C LYS A 66 -16.01 -3.51 10.96
N VAL A 67 -16.07 -2.48 11.80
CA VAL A 67 -14.86 -1.87 12.39
C VAL A 67 -14.21 -2.84 13.37
N PHE A 68 -15.01 -3.52 14.19
CA PHE A 68 -14.52 -4.51 15.15
C PHE A 68 -13.82 -5.70 14.48
N ALA A 69 -14.16 -6.06 13.24
CA ALA A 69 -13.46 -7.12 12.52
C ALA A 69 -11.96 -6.82 12.35
N HIS A 70 -11.57 -5.55 12.18
CA HIS A 70 -10.17 -5.13 12.12
C HIS A 70 -9.48 -5.26 13.48
N ILE A 71 -10.17 -4.87 14.56
CA ILE A 71 -9.67 -5.06 15.93
C ILE A 71 -9.44 -6.55 16.19
N LEU A 72 -10.44 -7.39 15.93
CA LEU A 72 -10.36 -8.82 16.17
C LEU A 72 -9.27 -9.51 15.33
N SER A 73 -9.10 -9.10 14.07
CA SER A 73 -8.02 -9.61 13.22
C SER A 73 -6.64 -9.27 13.79
N TYR A 74 -6.46 -8.04 14.26
CA TYR A 74 -5.23 -7.61 14.93
C TYR A 74 -5.00 -8.39 16.23
N LEU A 75 -6.03 -8.55 17.07
CA LEU A 75 -5.91 -9.27 18.34
C LEU A 75 -5.47 -10.73 18.13
N ARG A 76 -5.90 -11.39 17.04
CA ARG A 76 -5.52 -12.77 16.70
C ARG A 76 -4.09 -12.91 16.18
N HIS A 77 -3.67 -12.03 15.29
CA HIS A 77 -2.48 -12.25 14.47
C HIS A 77 -1.37 -11.22 14.70
N GLY A 78 -1.65 -10.12 15.39
CA GLY A 78 -0.75 -8.98 15.51
C GLY A 78 -0.57 -8.19 14.22
N ILE A 79 -1.38 -8.44 13.19
CA ILE A 79 -1.27 -7.78 11.88
C ILE A 79 -2.08 -6.47 11.91
N PHE A 80 -1.43 -5.37 11.58
CA PHE A 80 -2.07 -4.05 11.50
C PHE A 80 -3.01 -3.96 10.29
N PRO A 81 -4.16 -3.27 10.41
CA PRO A 81 -5.12 -3.17 9.33
C PRO A 81 -4.60 -2.24 8.23
N LEU A 82 -4.07 -2.80 7.13
CA LEU A 82 -3.60 -2.00 6.00
C LEU A 82 -4.75 -1.73 5.01
N CYS A 83 -5.52 -0.69 5.30
CA CYS A 83 -6.58 -0.17 4.43
C CYS A 83 -5.94 0.73 3.36
N TYR A 84 -5.44 0.12 2.28
CA TYR A 84 -4.85 0.81 1.14
C TYR A 84 -5.39 0.22 -0.16
N ASP A 85 -5.72 1.10 -1.09
CA ASP A 85 -6.12 0.78 -2.45
C ASP A 85 -5.23 1.56 -3.43
N PRO A 86 -4.69 0.94 -4.50
CA PRO A 86 -3.80 1.63 -5.43
C PRO A 86 -4.42 2.85 -6.14
N GLU A 87 -5.74 2.89 -6.32
CA GLU A 87 -6.43 3.96 -7.04
C GLU A 87 -6.84 5.10 -6.10
N THR A 88 -7.36 4.75 -4.93
CA THR A 88 -7.95 5.70 -3.97
C THR A 88 -7.05 6.02 -2.78
N GLY A 89 -5.98 5.25 -2.59
CA GLY A 89 -4.99 5.43 -1.52
C GLY A 89 -5.43 4.86 -0.18
N HIS A 90 -5.04 5.53 0.90
CA HIS A 90 -5.37 5.11 2.26
C HIS A 90 -6.79 5.52 2.66
N ASP A 91 -7.56 4.58 3.24
CA ASP A 91 -8.88 4.90 3.80
C ASP A 91 -8.74 5.57 5.18
N HIS A 92 -8.49 6.88 5.16
CA HIS A 92 -8.33 7.70 6.36
C HIS A 92 -9.55 7.70 7.28
N LYS A 93 -10.76 7.52 6.73
CA LYS A 93 -11.97 7.46 7.52
C LYS A 93 -12.01 6.17 8.34
N LEU A 94 -11.78 5.03 7.68
CA LEU A 94 -11.72 3.73 8.36
C LEU A 94 -10.59 3.68 9.39
N TYR A 95 -9.42 4.26 9.10
CA TYR A 95 -8.34 4.37 10.11
C TYR A 95 -8.78 5.14 11.36
N ALA A 96 -9.58 6.20 11.22
CA ALA A 96 -10.06 6.97 12.36
C ALA A 96 -11.10 6.19 13.19
N GLU A 97 -11.99 5.43 12.53
CA GLU A 97 -12.96 4.54 13.18
C GLU A 97 -12.24 3.43 13.96
N ILE A 98 -11.25 2.76 13.34
CA ILE A 98 -10.45 1.73 14.01
C ILE A 98 -9.66 2.32 15.19
N LEU A 99 -9.14 3.55 15.07
CA LEU A 99 -8.41 4.20 16.15
C LEU A 99 -9.29 4.46 17.37
N ALA A 100 -10.55 4.86 17.17
CA ALA A 100 -11.50 5.04 18.26
C ALA A 100 -11.75 3.72 19.01
N GLU A 101 -11.97 2.63 18.27
CA GLU A 101 -12.15 1.30 18.84
C GLU A 101 -10.87 0.78 19.52
N ALA A 102 -9.69 0.99 18.93
CA ALA A 102 -8.41 0.58 19.51
C ALA A 102 -8.15 1.25 20.86
N LYS A 103 -8.55 2.53 21.00
CA LYS A 103 -8.52 3.25 22.28
C LYS A 103 -9.51 2.67 23.28
N TYR A 104 -10.74 2.44 22.86
CA TYR A 104 -11.80 1.90 23.71
C TYR A 104 -11.42 0.50 24.26
N TYR A 105 -10.96 -0.38 23.38
CA TYR A 105 -10.50 -1.73 23.74
C TYR A 105 -9.08 -1.77 24.28
N GLN A 106 -8.44 -0.62 24.54
CA GLN A 106 -7.11 -0.52 25.15
C GLN A 106 -6.09 -1.42 24.44
N VAL A 107 -5.85 -1.17 23.15
CA VAL A 107 -4.97 -1.93 22.26
C VAL A 107 -3.74 -1.07 21.91
N PRO A 108 -2.69 -1.02 22.76
CA PRO A 108 -1.74 0.10 22.74
C PRO A 108 -0.86 0.15 21.49
N LYS A 109 -0.36 -1.00 21.03
CA LYS A 109 0.48 -1.07 19.83
C LYS A 109 -0.31 -0.64 18.57
N LEU A 110 -1.56 -1.08 18.43
CA LEU A 110 -2.44 -0.64 17.34
C LEU A 110 -2.78 0.85 17.43
N GLU A 111 -3.09 1.35 18.62
CA GLU A 111 -3.35 2.77 18.85
C GLU A 111 -2.17 3.64 18.41
N VAL A 112 -0.95 3.30 18.82
CA VAL A 112 0.26 4.03 18.44
C VAL A 112 0.52 3.94 16.94
N TRP A 113 0.35 2.77 16.33
CA TRP A 113 0.52 2.58 14.90
C TRP A 113 -0.43 3.49 14.08
N LEU A 114 -1.70 3.56 14.48
CA LEU A 114 -2.72 4.41 13.85
C LEU A 114 -2.47 5.90 14.11
N THR A 115 -2.20 6.29 15.36
CA THR A 115 -1.97 7.67 15.78
C THR A 115 -0.77 8.29 15.06
N ASN A 116 0.31 7.51 14.92
CA ASN A 116 1.55 7.95 14.26
C ASN A 116 1.54 7.71 12.74
N ARG A 117 0.40 7.31 12.18
CA ARG A 117 0.21 7.06 10.75
C ARG A 117 1.26 6.11 10.16
N CYS A 118 1.63 5.08 10.92
CA CYS A 118 2.62 4.09 10.51
C CYS A 118 2.19 3.33 9.24
N TYR A 119 0.89 3.29 8.91
CA TYR A 119 0.38 2.80 7.63
C TYR A 119 1.03 3.48 6.41
N SER A 120 1.42 4.75 6.51
CA SER A 120 2.12 5.46 5.42
C SER A 120 3.55 4.98 5.20
N LYS A 121 4.13 4.27 6.18
CA LYS A 121 5.44 3.61 6.07
C LYS A 121 5.31 2.16 5.61
N ALA A 122 4.15 1.54 5.85
CA ALA A 122 3.85 0.19 5.40
C ALA A 122 3.64 0.09 3.89
N VAL A 123 3.35 1.20 3.21
CA VAL A 123 3.18 1.25 1.74
C VAL A 123 4.23 2.17 1.14
N ASN A 124 4.93 1.68 0.13
CA ASN A 124 5.98 2.39 -0.56
C ASN A 124 5.68 2.49 -2.05
N LEU A 125 5.76 3.70 -2.59
CA LEU A 125 5.56 3.95 -4.01
C LEU A 125 6.91 4.03 -4.71
N MET A 126 7.22 3.06 -5.56
CA MET A 126 8.39 3.12 -6.44
C MET A 126 7.99 3.76 -7.76
N ILE A 127 8.70 4.83 -8.16
CA ILE A 127 8.47 5.54 -9.42
C ILE A 127 9.70 5.37 -10.30
N THR A 128 9.52 4.73 -11.44
CA THR A 128 10.56 4.56 -12.46
C THR A 128 10.19 5.35 -13.71
N THR A 129 11.11 6.17 -14.20
CA THR A 129 10.90 6.96 -15.42
C THR A 129 11.80 6.50 -16.55
N SER A 130 11.25 6.36 -17.75
CA SER A 130 12.06 6.09 -18.94
C SER A 130 12.80 7.33 -19.43
N ARG A 131 13.74 7.10 -20.36
CA ARG A 131 14.22 8.14 -21.27
C ARG A 131 13.03 8.73 -22.03
N ALA A 132 13.08 10.04 -22.28
CA ALA A 132 12.08 10.72 -23.10
C ALA A 132 12.30 10.39 -24.59
N VAL A 133 11.25 9.98 -25.28
CA VAL A 133 11.30 9.60 -26.71
C VAL A 133 10.09 10.16 -27.47
N PRO A 134 10.18 10.33 -28.80
CA PRO A 134 9.03 10.68 -29.61
C PRO A 134 7.91 9.64 -29.52
N TRP A 135 6.66 10.05 -29.76
CA TRP A 135 5.49 9.17 -29.66
C TRP A 135 5.53 7.96 -30.62
N GLU A 136 6.14 8.10 -31.79
CA GLU A 136 6.16 7.06 -32.83
C GLU A 136 6.97 5.81 -32.45
N GLU A 137 7.89 5.91 -31.49
CA GLU A 137 8.63 4.76 -30.93
C GLU A 137 7.79 3.92 -29.94
N LYS A 138 6.54 4.31 -29.62
CA LYS A 138 5.72 3.74 -28.55
C LYS A 138 5.30 2.27 -28.69
N ILE A 139 5.17 1.73 -29.88
CA ILE A 139 4.59 0.38 -30.06
C ILE A 139 5.58 -0.72 -29.65
N ALA A 140 6.89 -0.47 -29.77
CA ALA A 140 7.91 -1.46 -29.46
C ALA A 140 8.19 -1.63 -27.95
N CYS A 141 7.81 -0.66 -27.10
CA CYS A 141 8.11 -0.66 -25.66
C CYS A 141 6.92 -1.06 -24.75
N LEU A 142 5.84 -1.58 -25.34
CA LEU A 142 4.70 -2.16 -24.60
C LEU A 142 5.03 -3.60 -24.16
N GLU A 143 6.14 -3.77 -23.45
CA GLU A 143 6.48 -5.05 -22.82
C GLU A 143 5.76 -5.16 -21.47
N THR A 144 4.91 -6.19 -21.40
CA THR A 144 4.30 -6.85 -20.23
C THR A 144 4.02 -5.98 -19.01
N PHE A 145 2.76 -5.59 -18.86
CA PHE A 145 2.23 -5.02 -17.62
C PHE A 145 1.89 -6.17 -16.66
N THR A 146 2.36 -6.07 -15.42
CA THR A 146 1.87 -6.87 -14.32
C THR A 146 0.75 -6.11 -13.60
N ASP A 147 -0.16 -6.83 -12.93
CA ASP A 147 -1.35 -6.23 -12.29
C ASP A 147 -1.00 -5.21 -11.18
N ASP A 148 0.25 -5.14 -10.73
CA ASP A 148 0.74 -4.25 -9.66
C ASP A 148 1.45 -2.97 -10.15
N GLU A 149 1.45 -2.71 -11.47
CA GLU A 149 2.11 -1.55 -12.07
C GLU A 149 1.12 -0.60 -12.77
N THR A 150 1.10 0.67 -12.36
CA THR A 150 0.39 1.71 -13.10
C THR A 150 1.35 2.46 -14.01
N VAL A 151 0.97 2.60 -15.28
CA VAL A 151 1.81 3.25 -16.30
C VAL A 151 1.12 4.49 -16.83
N SER A 152 1.81 5.62 -16.76
CA SER A 152 1.38 6.88 -17.35
C SER A 152 2.46 7.45 -18.25
N PHE A 153 2.09 8.43 -19.07
CA PHE A 153 3.02 9.17 -19.90
C PHE A 153 2.92 10.66 -19.59
N GLU A 154 4.06 11.33 -19.47
CA GLU A 154 4.14 12.78 -19.32
C GLU A 154 4.91 13.39 -20.49
N GLN A 155 4.52 14.61 -20.88
CA GLN A 155 5.30 15.40 -21.83
C GLN A 155 6.58 15.89 -21.13
N ALA A 156 7.73 15.49 -21.67
CA ALA A 156 9.04 15.75 -21.08
C ALA A 156 9.84 16.81 -21.85
N GLY A 157 9.42 17.17 -23.07
CA GLY A 157 10.08 18.21 -23.86
C GLY A 157 9.63 18.25 -25.31
N VAL A 158 10.38 19.00 -26.11
CA VAL A 158 10.23 19.08 -27.56
C VAL A 158 11.61 18.90 -28.18
N LEU A 159 11.73 17.94 -29.10
CA LEU A 159 12.89 17.77 -29.96
C LEU A 159 12.64 18.55 -31.25
N THR A 160 13.59 19.37 -31.66
CA THR A 160 13.53 20.08 -32.94
C THR A 160 14.59 19.46 -33.85
N GLU A 161 14.14 18.85 -34.93
CA GLU A 161 15.03 18.24 -35.93
C GLU A 161 14.94 19.00 -37.25
N PRO A 162 16.06 19.20 -37.96
CA PRO A 162 16.05 19.78 -39.29
C PRO A 162 15.32 18.85 -40.26
N LYS A 163 14.39 19.42 -41.03
CA LYS A 163 13.68 18.71 -42.10
C LYS A 163 14.35 19.01 -43.42
N PHE A 164 14.81 17.95 -44.09
CA PHE A 164 15.41 18.05 -45.40
C PHE A 164 14.47 17.52 -46.49
N GLN A 165 14.40 18.21 -47.63
CA GLN A 165 13.70 17.72 -48.81
C GLN A 165 14.47 18.09 -50.07
N CYS A 166 14.87 17.07 -50.83
CA CYS A 166 15.44 17.28 -52.15
C CYS A 166 14.33 17.69 -53.14
N LYS A 167 14.55 18.77 -53.90
CA LYS A 167 13.53 19.43 -54.74
C LYS A 167 12.83 18.54 -55.79
N ASN A 168 13.31 17.31 -56.06
CA ASN A 168 12.77 16.45 -57.14
C ASN A 168 12.56 14.96 -56.79
N PHE A 169 12.73 14.51 -55.54
CA PHE A 169 12.48 13.11 -55.17
C PHE A 169 11.55 12.99 -53.95
N LEU A 170 10.50 12.19 -54.10
CA LEU A 170 9.48 11.94 -53.07
C LEU A 170 9.98 11.10 -51.88
N TRP A 171 11.25 10.66 -51.87
CA TRP A 171 11.83 9.85 -50.78
C TRP A 171 13.20 10.38 -50.34
N THR A 172 13.34 10.54 -49.02
CA THR A 172 14.32 11.37 -48.29
C THR A 172 15.73 10.77 -48.10
N LYS A 173 16.12 9.71 -48.81
CA LYS A 173 17.43 9.03 -48.59
C LYS A 173 18.27 8.98 -49.88
N HIS A 174 19.43 9.63 -49.87
CA HIS A 174 20.43 9.54 -50.94
C HIS A 174 21.33 8.31 -50.73
N THR A 175 21.37 7.41 -51.72
CA THR A 175 22.28 6.23 -51.76
C THR A 175 23.47 6.46 -52.69
N SER A 176 23.48 7.60 -53.39
CA SER A 176 24.53 8.06 -54.30
C SER A 176 24.45 9.58 -54.45
N ILE A 177 25.48 10.20 -55.04
CA ILE A 177 25.57 11.65 -55.29
C ILE A 177 24.34 12.13 -56.08
N CYS A 178 23.56 13.02 -55.46
CA CYS A 178 22.40 13.63 -56.09
C CYS A 178 22.83 14.80 -56.98
N ASN A 179 22.56 14.73 -58.27
CA ASN A 179 22.93 15.81 -59.20
C ASN A 179 22.21 17.15 -58.95
N ASN A 180 21.21 17.19 -58.08
CA ASN A 180 20.40 18.38 -57.82
C ASN A 180 20.79 19.11 -56.53
N CYS A 181 21.26 18.39 -55.51
CA CYS A 181 21.75 19.00 -54.28
C CYS A 181 23.23 18.72 -54.00
N GLY A 182 23.83 17.72 -54.65
CA GLY A 182 25.21 17.30 -54.39
C GLY A 182 25.36 16.30 -53.24
N GLY A 183 24.31 16.03 -52.48
CA GLY A 183 24.35 15.11 -51.33
C GLY A 183 24.63 13.68 -51.76
N SER A 184 25.56 13.02 -51.06
CA SER A 184 26.12 11.72 -51.46
C SER A 184 25.74 10.55 -50.54
N SER A 185 25.25 10.84 -49.33
CA SER A 185 24.90 9.86 -48.30
C SER A 185 23.83 10.40 -47.33
N GLN A 186 23.40 9.58 -46.35
CA GLN A 186 22.46 10.02 -45.30
C GLN A 186 23.04 11.11 -44.39
N ASP A 187 24.37 11.16 -44.23
CA ASP A 187 25.04 12.07 -43.30
C ASP A 187 25.58 13.35 -43.99
N ASP A 188 25.61 13.35 -45.32
CA ASP A 188 26.15 14.43 -46.15
C ASP A 188 25.03 15.14 -46.93
N ILE A 189 24.10 15.75 -46.19
CA ILE A 189 22.96 16.49 -46.74
C ILE A 189 23.32 17.99 -46.85
N PRO A 190 23.34 18.55 -48.08
CA PRO A 190 23.64 19.95 -48.34
C PRO A 190 22.66 20.91 -47.63
N THR A 191 23.16 22.05 -47.14
CA THR A 191 22.34 23.04 -46.43
C THR A 191 21.20 23.60 -47.29
N GLU A 192 21.35 23.68 -48.62
CA GLU A 192 20.25 24.08 -49.53
C GLU A 192 19.04 23.13 -49.56
N CYS A 193 19.16 21.93 -48.99
CA CYS A 193 18.06 20.96 -48.84
C CYS A 193 17.27 21.14 -47.55
N LEU A 194 17.70 22.02 -46.64
CA LEU A 194 16.96 22.33 -45.42
C LEU A 194 15.69 23.09 -45.79
N ILE A 195 14.53 22.48 -45.55
CA ILE A 195 13.23 23.08 -45.84
C ILE A 195 12.49 23.59 -44.59
N GLY A 196 13.09 23.39 -43.42
CA GLY A 196 12.55 23.88 -42.15
C GLY A 196 12.93 22.97 -40.99
N GLU A 197 12.20 23.11 -39.90
CA GLU A 197 12.37 22.32 -38.68
C GLU A 197 11.08 21.56 -38.38
N VAL A 198 11.21 20.34 -37.87
CA VAL A 198 10.09 19.55 -37.33
C VAL A 198 10.24 19.51 -35.84
N GLN A 199 9.15 19.86 -35.15
CA GLN A 199 9.05 19.75 -33.71
C GLN A 199 8.32 18.46 -33.35
N MET A 200 8.95 17.66 -32.51
CA MET A 200 8.40 16.41 -32.00
C MET A 200 8.28 16.51 -30.49
N THR A 201 7.08 16.25 -29.96
CA THR A 201 6.89 16.15 -28.51
C THR A 201 7.57 14.90 -27.98
N LEU A 202 8.44 15.08 -27.00
CA LEU A 202 9.07 13.99 -26.27
C LEU A 202 8.20 13.59 -25.08
N TRP A 203 7.99 12.29 -24.95
CA TRP A 203 7.19 11.69 -23.89
C TRP A 203 8.06 10.78 -23.04
N ARG A 204 7.82 10.78 -21.74
CA ARG A 204 8.44 9.88 -20.77
C ARG A 204 7.40 8.92 -20.23
N LYS A 205 7.73 7.61 -20.22
CA LYS A 205 6.96 6.59 -19.50
C LYS A 205 7.25 6.74 -18.01
N ILE A 206 6.21 6.78 -17.19
CA ILE A 206 6.29 6.72 -15.74
C ILE A 206 5.63 5.41 -15.33
N VAL A 207 6.38 4.54 -14.67
CA VAL A 207 5.88 3.32 -14.05
C VAL A 207 5.82 3.56 -12.56
N ARG A 208 4.66 3.36 -11.95
CA ARG A 208 4.49 3.39 -10.49
C ARG A 208 4.14 2.01 -10.01
N LYS A 209 4.94 1.48 -9.09
CA LYS A 209 4.77 0.17 -8.48
C LYS A 209 4.58 0.36 -6.98
N THR A 210 3.49 -0.20 -6.45
CA THR A 210 3.23 -0.18 -5.02
C THR A 210 3.89 -1.38 -4.36
N GLY A 211 4.71 -1.13 -3.34
CA GLY A 211 5.29 -2.15 -2.48
C GLY A 211 4.69 -2.08 -1.08
N VAL A 212 4.84 -3.19 -0.34
CA VAL A 212 4.49 -3.28 1.08
C VAL A 212 5.77 -3.50 1.89
N GLN A 213 6.00 -2.67 2.90
CA GLN A 213 7.10 -2.83 3.84
C GLN A 213 6.62 -3.65 5.05
N GLU A 214 6.86 -4.97 4.99
CA GLU A 214 6.39 -5.95 6.00
C GLU A 214 6.75 -5.57 7.44
N GLY A 215 7.89 -4.92 7.65
CA GLY A 215 8.35 -4.45 8.95
C GLY A 215 7.43 -3.47 9.68
N TRP A 216 6.51 -2.82 8.95
CA TRP A 216 5.46 -1.94 9.50
C TRP A 216 4.08 -2.58 9.50
N CYS A 217 3.93 -3.82 9.03
CA CYS A 217 2.63 -4.47 8.86
C CYS A 217 2.18 -5.29 10.07
N SER A 218 3.06 -5.56 11.04
CA SER A 218 2.69 -6.28 12.26
C SER A 218 3.35 -5.70 13.51
N ASP A 219 2.79 -6.03 14.66
CA ASP A 219 3.29 -5.64 15.98
C ASP A 219 4.61 -6.32 16.39
N SER A 220 5.02 -7.34 15.63
CA SER A 220 6.28 -8.07 15.68
C SER A 220 7.23 -7.70 14.53
N GLY A 221 6.81 -6.78 13.64
CA GLY A 221 7.63 -6.28 12.56
C GLY A 221 8.83 -5.50 13.10
N LYS A 222 10.02 -5.76 12.55
CA LYS A 222 11.29 -5.24 13.08
C LYS A 222 11.27 -3.71 13.20
N GLU A 223 10.90 -3.01 12.13
CA GLU A 223 10.85 -1.55 12.08
C GLU A 223 9.85 -0.97 13.07
N PHE A 224 8.65 -1.55 13.17
CA PHE A 224 7.67 -1.10 14.15
C PHE A 224 8.12 -1.38 15.58
N GLU A 225 8.70 -2.55 15.87
CA GLU A 225 9.16 -2.93 17.20
C GLU A 225 10.29 -2.01 17.69
N GLU A 226 11.24 -1.67 16.81
CA GLU A 226 12.30 -0.69 17.11
C GLU A 226 11.72 0.70 17.40
N TYR A 227 10.76 1.14 16.57
CA TYR A 227 10.05 2.40 16.77
C TYR A 227 9.29 2.45 18.10
N TRP A 228 8.52 1.40 18.40
CA TRP A 228 7.76 1.24 19.64
C TRP A 228 8.66 1.28 20.88
N LYS A 229 9.76 0.53 20.87
CA LYS A 229 10.74 0.54 21.97
C LYS A 229 11.34 1.94 22.18
N GLY A 230 11.53 2.70 21.11
CA GLY A 230 11.95 4.10 21.18
C GLY A 230 10.96 4.97 21.96
N LEU A 231 9.66 4.87 21.63
CA LEU A 231 8.60 5.63 22.29
C LEU A 231 8.49 5.32 23.78
N VAL A 232 8.47 4.03 24.15
CA VAL A 232 8.38 3.59 25.55
C VAL A 232 9.55 4.13 26.39
N ARG A 233 10.76 4.19 25.82
CA ARG A 233 11.94 4.76 26.49
C ARG A 233 11.85 6.27 26.68
N SER A 234 11.15 6.98 25.79
CA SER A 234 10.99 8.43 25.88
C SER A 234 9.87 8.91 26.82
N GLY A 235 9.06 7.99 27.39
CA GLY A 235 8.00 8.34 28.33
C GLY A 235 6.84 9.14 27.70
N ALA A 236 6.63 8.98 26.39
CA ALA A 236 5.54 9.59 25.63
C ALA A 236 4.29 8.70 25.64
#